data_AF-A0A850AJC2-F1
#
_entry.id   AF-A0A850AJC2-F1
#
_cell.length_a   1.000
_cell.length_b   1.000
_cell.length_c   1.000
_cell.angle_alpha   90.00
_cell.angle_beta   90.00
_cell.angle_gamma   90.00
#
_symmetry.space_group_name_H-M   'P 1'
#
loop_
_entity.id
_entity.type
_entity.pdbx_description
1 polymer ?
#
loop_
_entity_poly.entity_id
_entity_poly.type
_entity_poly.pdbx_seq_one_letter_code
_entity_poly.pdbx_strand_id
1 'polypeptide(L)' 'MANKPADIIQATIDFWKAYTGQTLSTQEARESISNMSGFFALLNEWEGNEREAASKEPAGKEGQE' A
#
# COMPACT_ATOMS: atom_id res chain seq x y z
N MET A 1 3.02 -21.38 -1.26
CA MET A 1 2.41 -21.68 0.05
C MET A 1 1.50 -20.52 0.38
N ALA A 2 0.20 -20.73 0.52
CA ALA A 2 -0.69 -19.65 0.95
C ALA A 2 -0.42 -19.39 2.43
N ASN A 3 0.15 -18.23 2.78
CA ASN A 3 0.26 -17.81 4.18
C ASN A 3 -1.15 -17.71 4.74
N LYS A 4 -1.45 -18.48 5.79
CA LYS A 4 -2.78 -18.42 6.39
C LYS A 4 -2.95 -17.03 7.02
N PRO A 5 -4.17 -16.49 7.11
CA PRO A 5 -4.41 -15.19 7.74
C PRO A 5 -3.84 -15.10 9.16
N ALA A 6 -3.84 -16.24 9.88
CA ALA A 6 -3.23 -16.35 11.21
C ALA A 6 -1.71 -16.14 11.20
N ASP A 7 -1.02 -16.59 10.14
CA ASP A 7 0.44 -16.51 10.03
C ASP A 7 0.88 -15.05 9.82
N ILE A 8 0.10 -14.28 9.05
CA ILE A 8 0.38 -12.85 8.79
C ILE A 8 0.13 -11.99 10.04
N ILE A 9 -0.92 -12.31 10.80
CA ILE A 9 -1.21 -11.62 12.07
C ILE A 9 -0.06 -11.85 13.05
N GLN A 10 0.36 -13.10 13.24
CA GLN A 10 1.46 -13.40 14.17
C GLN A 10 2.76 -12.75 13.73
N ALA A 11 3.10 -12.81 12.43
CA ALA A 11 4.27 -12.14 11.89
C ALA A 11 4.25 -10.62 12.11
N THR A 12 3.07 -10.00 12.02
CA THR A 12 2.90 -8.56 12.28
C THR A 12 3.14 -8.25 13.76
N ILE A 13 2.59 -9.05 14.67
CA ILE A 13 2.83 -8.89 16.12
C ILE A 13 4.32 -9.03 16.42
N ASP A 14 4.97 -10.07 15.90
CA ASP A 14 6.39 -10.35 16.15
C ASP A 14 7.29 -9.24 15.60
N PHE A 15 6.99 -8.74 14.40
CA PHE A 15 7.71 -7.63 13.79
C PHE A 15 7.63 -6.37 14.64
N TRP A 16 6.42 -5.94 15.01
CA TRP A 16 6.25 -4.72 15.79
C TRP A 16 6.79 -4.87 17.21
N LYS A 17 6.66 -6.04 17.83
CA LYS A 17 7.27 -6.33 19.13
C LYS A 17 8.79 -6.20 19.09
N ALA A 18 9.44 -6.72 18.06
CA ALA A 18 10.88 -6.59 17.89
C ALA A 18 11.30 -5.12 17.67
N TYR A 19 10.48 -4.34 16.98
CA TYR A 19 10.79 -2.94 16.64
C TYR A 19 10.52 -1.95 17.77
N THR A 20 9.39 -2.08 18.48
CA THR A 20 8.93 -1.11 19.49
C THR A 20 9.13 -1.58 20.93
N GLY A 21 9.39 -2.87 21.13
CA GLY A 21 9.38 -3.50 22.46
C GLY A 21 7.98 -3.72 23.03
N GLN A 22 6.91 -3.30 22.34
CA GLN A 22 5.53 -3.46 22.78
C GLN A 22 4.84 -4.61 22.05
N THR A 23 4.09 -5.43 22.79
CA THR A 23 3.32 -6.53 22.17
C THR A 23 1.96 -6.01 21.75
N LEU A 24 1.68 -6.04 20.45
CA LEU A 24 0.36 -5.75 19.90
C LEU A 24 -0.63 -6.87 20.22
N SER A 25 -1.88 -6.51 20.47
CA SER A 25 -3.00 -7.45 20.43
C SER A 25 -3.30 -7.89 19.00
N THR A 26 -4.01 -9.01 18.88
CA THR A 26 -4.50 -9.52 17.59
C THR A 26 -5.35 -8.48 16.83
N GLN A 27 -6.13 -7.66 17.54
CA GLN A 27 -6.94 -6.62 16.89
C GLN A 27 -6.06 -5.50 16.33
N GLU A 28 -5.10 -4.99 17.11
CA GLU A 28 -4.17 -3.95 16.67
C GLU A 28 -3.31 -4.42 15.49
N ALA A 29 -2.91 -5.69 15.47
CA ALA A 29 -2.21 -6.28 14.33
C ALA A 29 -3.09 -6.30 13.06
N ARG A 30 -4.38 -6.63 13.19
CA ARG A 30 -5.33 -6.58 12.05
C ARG A 30 -5.52 -5.17 11.53
N GLU A 31 -5.70 -4.21 12.43
CA GLU A 31 -5.85 -2.80 12.06
C GLU A 31 -4.58 -2.27 11.37
N SER A 32 -3.40 -2.64 11.87
CA SER A 32 -2.12 -2.30 11.24
C SER A 32 -2.02 -2.85 9.81
N ILE A 33 -2.36 -4.12 9.60
CA ILE A 33 -2.39 -4.75 8.27
C ILE A 33 -3.39 -4.01 7.35
N SER A 34 -4.58 -3.72 7.86
CA SER A 34 -5.62 -3.00 7.10
C SER A 34 -5.16 -1.61 6.67
N ASN A 35 -4.56 -0.85 7.59
CA ASN A 35 -4.09 0.51 7.32
C ASN A 35 -2.98 0.52 6.27
N MET A 36 -1.97 -0.36 6.41
CA MET A 36 -0.89 -0.46 5.43
C MET A 36 -1.41 -0.87 4.06
N SER A 37 -2.27 -1.90 4.01
CA SER A 37 -2.83 -2.39 2.74
C SER A 37 -3.67 -1.33 2.04
N GLY A 38 -4.49 -0.58 2.79
CA GLY A 38 -5.29 0.53 2.27
C GLY A 38 -4.42 1.68 1.75
N PHE A 39 -3.36 2.05 2.48
CA PHE A 39 -2.43 3.09 2.06
C PHE A 39 -1.75 2.73 0.73
N PHE A 40 -1.20 1.51 0.60
CA PHE A 40 -0.55 1.10 -0.65
C PHE A 40 -1.53 0.91 -1.81
N ALA A 41 -2.77 0.50 -1.55
CA ALA A 41 -3.81 0.45 -2.59
C ALA A 41 -4.10 1.85 -3.15
N LEU A 42 -4.22 2.86 -2.28
CA LEU A 42 -4.43 4.24 -2.67
C LEU A 42 -3.23 4.83 -3.43
N LEU A 43 -2.00 4.54 -3.00
CA LEU A 43 -0.80 4.92 -3.75
C LEU A 43 -0.78 4.31 -5.17
N ASN A 44 -1.12 3.03 -5.28
CA ASN A 44 -1.17 2.34 -6.57
C ASN A 44 -2.25 2.93 -7.51
N GLU A 45 -3.40 3.36 -6.96
CA GLU A 45 -4.42 4.06 -7.73
C GLU A 45 -3.92 5.40 -8.29
N TRP A 46 -3.18 6.17 -7.48
CA TRP A 46 -2.60 7.43 -7.92
C TRP A 46 -1.56 7.25 -9.03
N GLU A 47 -0.66 6.26 -8.89
CA GLU A 47 0.30 5.95 -9.96
C GLU A 47 -0.38 5.55 -11.27
N GLY A 48 -1.48 4.79 -11.19
CA GLY A 48 -2.30 4.44 -12.35
C GLY A 48 -2.89 5.69 -13.03
N ASN A 49 -3.50 6.57 -12.24
CA ASN A 49 -4.09 7.81 -12.74
C ASN A 49 -3.06 8.77 -13.34
N GLU A 50 -1.86 8.87 -12.77
CA GLU A 50 -0.76 9.66 -13.33
C GLU A 50 -0.29 9.11 -14.68
N ARG A 51 -0.18 7.78 -14.82
CA ARG A 51 0.16 7.13 -16.09
C ARG A 51 -0.92 7.35 -17.16
N GLU A 52 -2.19 7.28 -16.77
CA GLU A 52 -3.30 7.57 -17.67
C GLU A 52 -3.37 9.05 -18.06
N ALA A 53 -3.06 9.96 -17.13
CA ALA A 53 -3.01 11.39 -17.40
C ALA A 53 -1.87 11.74 -18.38
N ALA A 54 -0.67 11.19 -18.16
CA ALA A 54 0.47 11.34 -19.07
C ALA A 54 0.20 10.74 -20.46
N SER A 55 -0.59 9.67 -20.55
CA SER A 55 -0.98 9.06 -21.83
C SER A 55 -2.05 9.84 -22.59
N LYS A 56 -2.71 10.81 -21.93
CA LYS A 56 -3.79 11.65 -22.50
C LYS A 56 -3.30 13.02 -22.95
N GLU A 57 -2.03 13.39 -22.76
CA GLU A 57 -1.44 14.57 -23.40
C GLU A 57 -1.25 14.29 -24.90
N PRO A 58 -1.96 14.99 -25.80
CA PRO A 58 -1.76 14.80 -27.23
C PRO A 58 -0.44 15.44 -27.65
N ALA A 59 0.39 14.66 -28.34
CA ALA A 59 1.47 15.19 -29.14
C ALA A 59 0.93 16.22 -30.16
N GLY A 60 1.50 17.42 -30.15
CA GLY A 60 1.43 18.35 -31.27
C GLY A 60 0.41 19.49 -31.13
N LYS A 61 0.89 20.64 -30.65
CA LYS A 61 0.74 21.90 -31.39
C LYS A 61 2.10 22.60 -31.41
N GLU A 62 2.99 22.08 -32.24
CA GLU A 62 4.08 22.89 -32.78
C GLU A 62 3.49 24.04 -33.59
N GLY A 63 4.16 25.19 -33.53
CA GLY A 63 3.68 26.48 -33.99
C GLY A 63 3.13 26.49 -35.41
N GLN A 64 2.08 27.29 -35.59
CA GLN A 64 1.79 27.92 -36.86
C GLN A 64 2.02 29.42 -36.65
N GLU A 65 3.08 29.91 -37.29
CA GLU A 65 3.32 31.33 -37.60
C GLU A 65 2.17 31.91 -38.44
#